data_AF-A0A1I3C6I3-F1
#
_entry.id   AF-A0A1I3C6I3-F1
#
_cell.length_a   1.000
_cell.length_b   1.000
_cell.length_c   1.000
_cell.angle_alpha   90.00
_cell.angle_beta   90.00
_cell.angle_gamma   90.00
#
_symmetry.space_group_name_H-M   'P 1'
#
loop_
_entity.id
_entity.type
_entity.pdbx_description
1 polymer ?
#
loop_
_entity_poly.entity_id
_entity_poly.type
_entity_poly.pdbx_seq_one_letter_code
_entity_poly.pdbx_strand_id
1 'polypeptide(L)'
;MRTDSPTEWPRDRYIAHVPPCFDVYVWVHTEDRPGVLARFIDSYVDGHSPREPRFGAFVRTYVQEAPSPGDQEGLVDLRRQPPRDRGLTLYLGAKHHYEAIITITEEGDLVLGLGLDDPDNSPEVWKRGAALMASLRAEFNAHGGVAGVELPPPQSALEWADEAMVQVRQGTSP
;
A
#
# COMPACT_ATOMS: atom_id res chain seq x y z
N MET A 1 -14.72 -47.60 35.44
CA MET A 1 -13.70 -46.56 35.15
C MET A 1 -13.64 -46.38 33.65
N ARG A 2 -14.37 -45.39 33.14
CA ARG A 2 -14.28 -44.96 31.73
C ARG A 2 -13.49 -43.65 31.74
N THR A 3 -12.47 -43.62 30.90
CA THR A 3 -11.52 -42.54 30.71
C THR A 3 -12.19 -41.38 29.98
N ASP A 4 -12.10 -40.19 30.57
CA ASP A 4 -12.46 -38.93 29.94
C ASP A 4 -11.66 -38.74 28.64
N SER A 5 -12.38 -38.57 27.53
CA SER A 5 -11.80 -38.11 26.28
C SER A 5 -11.74 -36.58 26.34
N PRO A 6 -10.59 -35.95 26.05
CA PRO A 6 -10.49 -34.50 26.06
C PRO A 6 -11.29 -33.92 24.89
N THR A 7 -12.22 -33.02 25.22
CA THR A 7 -13.01 -32.23 24.28
C THR A 7 -12.07 -31.55 23.27
N GLU A 8 -12.10 -32.03 22.03
CA GLU A 8 -11.51 -31.31 20.90
C GLU A 8 -12.17 -29.94 20.78
N TRP A 9 -11.37 -28.90 20.91
CA TRP A 9 -11.79 -27.53 20.63
C TRP A 9 -11.95 -27.38 19.11
N PRO A 10 -13.07 -26.87 18.60
CA PRO A 10 -13.28 -26.70 17.17
C PRO A 10 -12.25 -25.72 16.60
N ARG A 11 -11.46 -26.18 15.63
CA ARG A 11 -10.37 -25.44 14.96
C ARG A 11 -10.84 -24.37 13.96
N ASP A 12 -12.14 -24.06 13.93
CA ASP A 12 -12.76 -23.26 12.86
C ASP A 12 -13.10 -21.82 13.28
N ARG A 13 -12.47 -21.27 14.31
CA ARG A 13 -12.61 -19.84 14.63
C ARG A 13 -11.29 -19.12 14.37
N TYR A 14 -11.38 -18.13 13.48
CA TYR A 14 -10.34 -17.21 13.00
C TYR A 14 -9.51 -17.66 11.80
N ILE A 15 -10.17 -17.96 10.68
CA ILE A 15 -9.77 -17.23 9.46
C ILE A 15 -10.50 -15.90 9.59
N ALA A 16 -9.80 -14.83 9.97
CA ALA A 16 -10.35 -13.50 9.82
C ALA A 16 -10.69 -13.36 8.33
N HIS A 17 -11.96 -13.34 7.97
CA HIS A 17 -12.38 -13.00 6.62
C HIS A 17 -12.01 -11.54 6.45
N VAL A 18 -10.80 -11.27 5.98
CA VAL A 18 -10.44 -9.98 5.45
C VAL A 18 -11.31 -9.84 4.21
N PRO A 19 -12.24 -8.88 4.17
CA PRO A 19 -13.01 -8.64 2.96
C PRO A 19 -12.06 -8.16 1.86
N PRO A 20 -12.31 -8.50 0.59
CA PRO A 20 -11.41 -8.08 -0.48
C PRO A 20 -11.26 -6.56 -0.51
N CYS A 21 -10.03 -6.09 -0.67
CA CYS A 21 -9.73 -4.67 -0.80
C CYS A 21 -9.81 -4.25 -2.27
N PHE A 22 -10.39 -3.09 -2.55
CA PHE A 22 -10.23 -2.41 -3.82
C PHE A 22 -9.13 -1.36 -3.69
N ASP A 23 -7.96 -1.67 -4.23
CA ASP A 23 -6.76 -0.87 -4.09
C ASP A 23 -6.67 0.19 -5.18
N VAL A 24 -6.36 1.41 -4.78
CA VAL A 24 -6.16 2.54 -5.69
C VAL A 24 -4.73 3.04 -5.55
N TYR A 25 -4.02 3.15 -6.66
CA TYR A 25 -2.65 3.63 -6.72
C TYR A 25 -2.48 4.79 -7.69
N VAL A 26 -1.58 5.71 -7.38
CA VAL A 26 -1.12 6.78 -8.27
C VAL A 26 0.40 6.80 -8.39
N TRP A 27 0.90 7.04 -9.59
CA TRP A 27 2.35 7.12 -9.87
C TRP A 27 2.81 8.58 -9.89
N VAL A 28 3.72 8.92 -8.98
CA VAL A 28 4.22 10.28 -8.79
C VAL A 28 5.72 10.31 -9.09
N HIS A 29 6.07 11.02 -10.15
CA HIS A 29 7.43 11.46 -10.41
C HIS A 29 7.64 12.84 -9.76
N THR A 30 8.69 13.00 -8.96
CA THR A 30 8.94 14.25 -8.23
C THR A 30 10.41 14.41 -7.87
N GLU A 31 10.90 15.65 -7.93
CA GLU A 31 12.21 16.03 -7.37
C GLU A 31 12.13 16.30 -5.85
N ASP A 32 10.93 16.60 -5.33
CA ASP A 32 10.65 16.80 -3.89
C ASP A 32 9.97 15.56 -3.30
N ARG A 33 10.71 14.46 -3.28
CA ARG A 33 10.22 13.22 -2.67
C ARG A 33 9.89 13.37 -1.17
N PRO A 34 10.74 14.00 -0.34
CA PRO A 34 10.44 14.18 1.08
C PRO A 34 9.14 14.95 1.33
N GLY A 35 8.91 16.05 0.60
CA GLY A 35 7.68 16.86 0.74
C GLY A 35 6.43 16.11 0.29
N VAL A 36 6.49 15.33 -0.80
CA VAL A 36 5.35 14.50 -1.24
C VAL A 36 5.01 13.43 -0.20
N LEU A 37 6.01 12.71 0.30
CA LEU A 37 5.81 11.68 1.33
C LEU A 37 5.26 12.28 2.63
N ALA A 38 5.81 13.42 3.09
CA ALA A 38 5.35 14.09 4.29
C ALA A 38 3.86 14.45 4.20
N ARG A 39 3.42 15.03 3.06
CA ARG A 39 2.01 15.37 2.84
C ARG A 39 1.12 14.14 2.79
N PHE A 40 1.52 13.08 2.08
CA PHE A 40 0.71 11.86 2.02
C PHE A 40 0.55 11.22 3.40
N ILE A 41 1.63 11.15 4.17
CA ILE A 41 1.62 10.64 5.54
C ILE A 41 0.70 11.50 6.43
N ASP A 42 0.83 12.82 6.38
CA ASP A 42 0.00 13.72 7.17
C ASP A 42 -1.49 13.63 6.78
N SER A 43 -1.80 13.53 5.48
CA SER A 43 -3.19 13.46 5.02
C SER A 43 -3.85 12.11 5.34
N TYR A 44 -3.13 11.00 5.17
CA TYR A 44 -3.78 9.68 5.03
C TYR A 44 -3.37 8.63 6.06
N VAL A 45 -2.16 8.71 6.64
CA VAL A 45 -1.65 7.67 7.55
C VAL A 45 -2.10 7.92 8.99
N ASP A 46 -2.61 6.88 9.65
CA ASP A 46 -2.89 6.93 11.09
C ASP A 46 -1.61 6.75 11.91
N GLY A 47 -1.09 7.86 12.44
CA GLY A 47 0.13 7.89 13.24
C GLY A 47 0.01 7.27 14.64
N HIS A 48 -1.19 6.93 15.12
CA HIS A 48 -1.39 6.38 16.47
C HIS A 48 -1.12 4.88 16.56
N SER A 49 -1.08 4.17 15.42
CA SER A 49 -0.77 2.75 15.36
C SER A 49 -0.22 2.37 13.98
N PRO A 50 1.04 2.73 13.65
CA PRO A 50 1.67 2.22 12.44
C PRO A 50 1.77 0.71 12.58
N ARG A 51 0.90 -0.03 11.87
CA ARG A 51 0.88 -1.51 11.83
C ARG A 51 2.22 -2.09 11.39
N GLU A 52 3.08 -1.24 10.80
CA GLU A 52 4.40 -1.56 10.31
C GLU A 52 5.52 -0.99 11.23
N PRO A 53 6.22 -1.83 12.01
CA PRO A 53 7.31 -1.43 12.90
C PRO A 53 8.43 -0.62 12.22
N ARG A 54 8.64 -0.82 10.92
CA ARG A 54 9.67 -0.15 10.12
C ARG A 54 9.28 1.27 9.70
N PHE A 55 8.05 1.71 9.96
CA PHE A 55 7.57 3.04 9.60
C PHE A 55 8.47 4.18 10.12
N GLY A 56 8.95 4.08 11.37
CA GLY A 56 9.87 5.08 11.93
C GLY A 56 11.21 5.18 11.18
N ALA A 57 11.77 4.04 10.78
CA ALA A 57 13.00 3.99 9.98
C ALA A 57 12.77 4.55 8.56
N PHE A 58 11.60 4.27 7.96
CA PHE A 58 11.20 4.83 6.68
C PHE A 58 11.10 6.36 6.74
N VAL A 59 10.40 6.91 7.75
CA VAL A 59 10.25 8.37 7.92
C VAL A 59 11.62 9.04 8.06
N ARG A 60 12.51 8.51 8.91
CA ARG A 60 13.88 9.04 9.05
C ARG A 60 14.65 9.00 7.75
N THR A 61 14.54 7.91 6.99
CA THR A 61 15.32 7.69 5.77
C THR A 61 14.82 8.53 4.59
N TYR A 62 13.51 8.54 4.32
CA TYR A 62 12.95 9.07 3.08
C TYR A 62 12.20 10.40 3.24
N VAL A 63 11.82 10.78 4.46
CA VAL A 63 11.10 12.04 4.74
C VAL A 63 12.01 13.06 5.42
N GLN A 64 12.79 12.63 6.42
CA GLN A 64 13.68 13.52 7.16
C GLN A 64 15.10 13.55 6.58
N GLU A 65 15.43 12.62 5.68
CA GLU A 65 16.76 12.46 5.09
C GLU A 65 17.88 12.35 6.14
N ALA A 66 17.57 11.74 7.29
CA ALA A 66 18.43 11.59 8.45
C ALA A 66 18.39 10.14 9.00
N PRO A 67 18.84 9.14 8.22
CA PRO A 67 18.79 7.74 8.63
C PRO A 67 19.67 7.49 9.86
N SER A 68 19.18 6.65 10.77
CA SER A 68 19.96 6.09 11.88
C SER A 68 20.73 4.84 11.44
N PRO A 69 21.83 4.47 12.12
CA PRO A 69 22.51 3.20 11.85
C PRO A 69 21.53 2.02 11.94
N GLY A 70 21.48 1.17 10.91
CA GLY A 70 20.58 0.02 10.84
C GLY A 70 19.24 0.28 10.12
N ASP A 71 18.88 1.54 9.83
CA ASP A 71 17.60 1.85 9.18
C ASP A 71 17.54 1.26 7.77
N GLN A 72 18.63 1.36 6.99
CA GLN A 72 18.65 0.84 5.62
C GLN A 72 18.54 -0.69 5.58
N GLU A 73 19.26 -1.38 6.47
CA GLU A 73 19.19 -2.83 6.60
C GLU A 73 17.78 -3.28 7.01
N GLY A 74 17.16 -2.59 7.97
CA GLY A 74 15.79 -2.88 8.41
C GLY A 74 14.73 -2.68 7.33
N LEU A 75 14.97 -1.79 6.37
CA LEU A 75 14.06 -1.53 5.25
C LEU A 75 14.18 -2.56 4.12
N VAL A 76 15.24 -3.39 4.09
CA VAL A 76 15.41 -4.44 3.07
C VAL A 76 14.28 -5.48 3.14
N ASP A 77 13.76 -5.74 4.33
CA ASP A 77 12.67 -6.71 4.53
C ASP A 77 11.33 -6.25 3.93
N LEU A 78 11.21 -4.99 3.51
CA LEU A 78 10.04 -4.45 2.81
C LEU A 78 10.09 -4.67 1.29
N ARG A 79 11.19 -5.22 0.77
CA ARG A 79 11.32 -5.59 -0.65
C ARG A 79 10.57 -6.88 -0.92
N ARG A 80 9.96 -6.99 -2.11
CA ARG A 80 9.27 -8.21 -2.52
C ARG A 80 10.26 -9.38 -2.59
N GLN A 81 9.79 -10.58 -2.21
CA GLN A 81 10.58 -11.82 -2.22
C GLN A 81 10.19 -12.70 -3.42
N PRO A 82 11.15 -13.32 -4.14
CA PRO A 82 12.61 -13.15 -3.99
C PRO A 82 13.04 -11.71 -4.35
N PRO A 83 14.12 -11.19 -3.74
CA PRO A 83 14.56 -9.82 -3.99
C PRO A 83 15.13 -9.76 -5.39
N ARG A 84 14.29 -9.35 -6.34
CA ARG A 84 14.70 -9.07 -7.71
C ARG A 84 15.20 -7.62 -7.82
N ASP A 85 14.63 -6.76 -6.98
CA ASP A 85 14.47 -5.35 -7.30
C ASP A 85 14.75 -4.44 -6.09
N ARG A 86 15.04 -3.16 -6.35
CA ARG A 86 15.32 -2.16 -5.31
C ARG A 86 14.08 -1.54 -4.68
N GLY A 87 12.92 -1.73 -5.31
CA GLY A 87 11.64 -1.21 -4.84
C GLY A 87 11.24 -1.81 -3.50
N LEU A 88 10.52 -1.02 -2.70
CA LEU A 88 10.02 -1.43 -1.39
C LEU A 88 8.64 -0.85 -1.14
N THR A 89 7.82 -1.55 -0.36
CA THR A 89 6.44 -1.16 -0.06
C THR A 89 6.19 -1.18 1.45
N LEU A 90 5.51 -0.15 1.94
CA LEU A 90 4.92 -0.07 3.27
C LEU A 90 3.41 -0.19 3.18
N TYR A 91 2.83 -1.03 4.03
CA TYR A 91 1.39 -1.11 4.30
C TYR A 91 1.13 -0.51 5.69
N LEU A 92 0.29 0.50 5.76
CA LEU A 92 0.08 1.33 6.95
C LEU A 92 -1.41 1.41 7.29
N GLY A 93 -1.71 1.64 8.57
CA GLY A 93 -3.06 2.03 8.96
C GLY A 93 -3.42 3.39 8.36
N ALA A 94 -4.64 3.53 7.83
CA ALA A 94 -5.14 4.79 7.29
C ALA A 94 -6.19 5.44 8.21
N LYS A 95 -6.31 6.77 8.14
CA LYS A 95 -7.27 7.54 8.96
C LYS A 95 -8.73 7.29 8.58
N HIS A 96 -9.02 7.23 7.28
CA HIS A 96 -10.39 7.16 6.73
C HIS A 96 -10.54 6.15 5.59
N HIS A 97 -9.53 5.28 5.42
CA HIS A 97 -9.45 4.26 4.38
C HIS A 97 -9.13 2.92 5.03
N TYR A 98 -9.25 1.82 4.28
CA TYR A 98 -8.92 0.50 4.79
C TYR A 98 -7.43 0.41 5.16
N GLU A 99 -6.58 0.93 4.27
CA GLU A 99 -5.14 1.03 4.46
C GLU A 99 -4.54 2.16 3.62
N ALA A 100 -3.32 2.56 3.98
CA ALA A 100 -2.49 3.48 3.22
C ALA A 100 -1.22 2.75 2.81
N ILE A 101 -0.84 2.90 1.54
CA ILE A 101 0.26 2.15 0.93
C ILE A 101 1.24 3.14 0.34
N ILE A 102 2.52 2.94 0.63
CA ILE A 102 3.60 3.75 0.06
C ILE A 102 4.63 2.80 -0.54
N THR A 103 4.95 3.00 -1.81
CA THR A 103 6.04 2.29 -2.49
C THR A 103 7.08 3.28 -2.99
N ILE A 104 8.34 3.00 -2.71
CA ILE A 104 9.47 3.56 -3.46
C ILE A 104 9.76 2.58 -4.58
N THR A 105 9.65 3.01 -5.83
CA THR A 105 9.86 2.12 -6.97
C THR A 105 11.34 1.88 -7.23
N GLU A 106 11.67 0.93 -8.09
CA GLU A 106 13.04 0.69 -8.56
C GLU A 106 13.68 1.92 -9.22
N GLU A 107 12.87 2.68 -9.95
CA GLU A 107 13.26 3.91 -10.64
C GLU A 107 13.44 5.08 -9.67
N GLY A 108 13.04 4.92 -8.40
CA GLY A 108 13.12 5.94 -7.37
C GLY A 108 11.89 6.86 -7.31
N ASP A 109 10.87 6.59 -8.13
CA ASP A 109 9.57 7.24 -8.10
C ASP A 109 8.73 6.76 -6.90
N LEU A 110 7.55 7.38 -6.74
CA LEU A 110 6.59 7.02 -5.71
C LEU A 110 5.35 6.39 -6.33
N VAL A 111 4.90 5.29 -5.73
CA VAL A 111 3.51 4.84 -5.86
C VAL A 111 2.82 5.04 -4.52
N LEU A 112 1.78 5.88 -4.53
CA LEU A 112 0.97 6.19 -3.35
C LEU A 112 -0.40 5.54 -3.51
N GLY A 113 -0.89 4.87 -2.47
CA GLY A 113 -2.14 4.14 -2.56
C GLY A 113 -3.00 4.13 -1.31
N LEU A 114 -4.29 3.90 -1.55
CA LEU A 114 -5.31 3.77 -0.52
C LEU A 114 -6.21 2.59 -0.86
N GLY A 115 -6.46 1.75 0.13
CA GLY A 115 -7.40 0.64 0.04
C GLY A 115 -8.83 1.07 0.39
N LEU A 116 -9.81 0.58 -0.36
CA LEU A 116 -11.23 0.67 -0.04
C LEU A 116 -11.75 -0.71 0.34
N ASP A 117 -12.49 -0.79 1.45
CA ASP A 117 -13.19 -2.02 1.83
C ASP A 117 -14.26 -2.37 0.78
N ASP A 118 -14.19 -3.56 0.18
CA ASP A 118 -15.11 -4.05 -0.86
C ASP A 118 -15.58 -5.49 -0.60
N PRO A 119 -16.27 -5.76 0.52
CA PRO A 119 -16.68 -7.13 0.90
C PRO A 119 -17.48 -7.87 -0.16
N ASP A 120 -18.18 -7.15 -1.03
CA ASP A 120 -19.17 -7.69 -1.97
C ASP A 120 -18.78 -7.52 -3.45
N ASN A 121 -17.55 -7.05 -3.76
CA ASN A 121 -17.13 -6.68 -5.12
C ASN A 121 -18.14 -5.73 -5.82
N SER A 122 -18.54 -4.69 -5.12
CA SER A 122 -19.62 -3.80 -5.54
C SER A 122 -19.17 -2.85 -6.65
N PRO A 123 -19.94 -2.72 -7.76
CA PRO A 123 -19.68 -1.71 -8.79
C PRO A 123 -19.68 -0.27 -8.26
N GLU A 124 -20.29 -0.02 -7.09
CA GLU A 124 -20.24 1.30 -6.43
C GLU A 124 -18.86 1.59 -5.85
N VAL A 125 -18.16 0.58 -5.31
CA VAL A 125 -16.79 0.73 -4.82
C VAL A 125 -15.85 1.06 -5.97
N TRP A 126 -16.07 0.50 -7.16
CA TRP A 126 -15.26 0.82 -8.33
C TRP A 126 -15.40 2.29 -8.76
N LYS A 127 -16.63 2.82 -8.74
CA LYS A 127 -16.88 4.25 -9.01
C LYS A 127 -16.21 5.15 -7.96
N ARG A 128 -16.30 4.76 -6.69
CA ARG A 128 -15.61 5.47 -5.59
C ARG A 128 -14.09 5.41 -5.75
N GLY A 129 -13.55 4.25 -6.14
CA GLY A 129 -12.14 4.05 -6.43
C GLY A 129 -11.65 4.92 -7.59
N ALA A 130 -12.43 5.01 -8.67
CA ALA A 130 -12.12 5.90 -9.79
C ALA A 130 -12.13 7.39 -9.40
N ALA A 131 -13.06 7.81 -8.53
CA ALA A 131 -13.12 9.18 -8.02
C ALA A 131 -11.97 9.48 -7.03
N LEU A 132 -11.62 8.52 -6.18
CA LEU A 132 -10.47 8.59 -5.29
C LEU A 132 -9.18 8.71 -6.08
N MET A 133 -9.00 7.89 -7.12
CA MET A 133 -7.86 7.94 -8.04
C MET A 133 -7.72 9.33 -8.66
N ALA A 134 -8.80 9.89 -9.20
CA ALA A 134 -8.78 11.23 -9.78
C ALA A 134 -8.37 12.30 -8.75
N SER A 135 -8.86 12.18 -7.51
CA SER A 135 -8.53 13.10 -6.41
C SER A 135 -7.05 13.00 -6.01
N LEU A 136 -6.53 11.79 -5.80
CA LEU A 136 -5.12 11.55 -5.49
C LEU A 136 -4.20 12.03 -6.61
N ARG A 137 -4.57 11.79 -7.88
CA ARG A 137 -3.78 12.27 -9.02
C ARG A 137 -3.70 13.79 -9.04
N ALA A 138 -4.81 14.48 -8.77
CA ALA A 138 -4.81 15.93 -8.70
C ALA A 138 -4.02 16.46 -7.49
N GLU A 139 -4.18 15.85 -6.32
CA GLU A 139 -3.50 16.27 -5.08
C GLU A 139 -1.97 16.12 -5.17
N PHE A 140 -1.50 15.01 -5.74
CA PHE A 140 -0.06 14.69 -5.80
C PHE A 140 0.57 14.97 -7.17
N ASN A 141 -0.17 15.60 -8.08
CA ASN A 141 0.28 15.85 -9.46
C ASN A 141 0.78 14.57 -10.16
N ALA A 142 0.06 13.47 -9.97
CA ALA A 142 0.48 12.14 -10.42
C ALA A 142 0.21 11.94 -11.92
N HIS A 143 1.12 11.25 -12.60
CA HIS A 143 1.08 11.06 -14.06
C HIS A 143 -0.05 10.09 -14.45
N GLY A 144 -0.20 9.03 -13.67
CA GLY A 144 -1.19 7.98 -13.89
C GLY A 144 -1.79 7.45 -12.59
N GLY A 145 -2.85 6.69 -12.74
CA GLY A 145 -3.46 5.92 -11.66
C GLY A 145 -3.96 4.56 -12.15
N VAL A 146 -3.89 3.56 -11.28
CA VAL A 146 -4.42 2.21 -11.49
C VAL A 146 -5.23 1.78 -10.27
N ALA A 147 -6.26 0.98 -10.48
CA ALA A 147 -7.01 0.38 -9.39
C ALA A 147 -7.55 -1.00 -9.76
N GLY A 148 -7.74 -1.85 -8.76
CA GLY A 148 -8.25 -3.20 -8.91
C GLY A 148 -8.45 -3.88 -7.56
N VAL A 149 -9.11 -5.04 -7.58
CA VAL A 149 -9.33 -5.87 -6.39
C VAL A 149 -8.05 -6.61 -6.03
N GLU A 150 -7.59 -6.48 -4.78
CA GLU A 150 -6.36 -7.08 -4.26
C GLU A 150 -5.17 -6.83 -5.18
N LEU A 151 -5.11 -5.62 -5.75
CA LEU A 151 -4.09 -5.25 -6.72
C LEU A 151 -2.79 -5.00 -5.95
N PRO A 152 -1.72 -5.78 -6.16
CA PRO A 152 -0.47 -5.51 -5.48
C PRO A 152 0.08 -4.15 -5.91
N PRO A 153 0.68 -3.37 -4.98
CA PRO A 153 1.29 -2.10 -5.33
C PRO A 153 2.46 -2.35 -6.29
N PRO A 154 2.48 -1.67 -7.44
CA PRO A 154 3.59 -1.79 -8.39
C PRO A 154 4.91 -1.29 -7.79
N GLN A 155 5.97 -2.09 -7.91
CA GLN A 155 7.33 -1.72 -7.47
C GLN A 155 8.23 -1.22 -8.61
N SER A 156 7.76 -1.26 -9.86
CA SER A 156 8.48 -0.76 -11.04
C SER A 156 7.52 -0.35 -12.17
N ALA A 157 8.05 0.33 -13.18
CA ALA A 157 7.30 0.75 -14.36
C ALA A 157 6.80 -0.47 -15.15
N LEU A 158 7.56 -1.58 -15.13
CA LEU A 158 7.15 -2.84 -15.74
C LEU A 158 5.91 -3.42 -15.04
N GLU A 159 5.92 -3.48 -13.71
CA GLU A 159 4.76 -3.93 -12.94
C GLU A 159 3.56 -2.99 -13.12
N TRP A 160 3.80 -1.68 -13.23
CA TRP A 160 2.74 -0.70 -13.47
C TRP A 160 2.05 -0.87 -14.83
N ALA A 161 2.81 -1.30 -15.84
CA ALA A 161 2.31 -1.55 -17.18
C ALA A 161 1.51 -2.86 -17.29
N ASP A 162 1.64 -3.77 -16.32
CA ASP A 162 0.85 -5.01 -16.29
C ASP A 162 -0.64 -4.68 -16.13
N GLU A 163 -1.47 -5.26 -17.00
CA GLU A 163 -2.91 -5.04 -17.02
C GLU A 163 -3.69 -6.21 -16.40
N ALA A 164 -3.03 -7.31 -16.01
CA ALA A 164 -3.70 -8.56 -15.62
C ALA A 164 -4.70 -8.40 -14.45
N MET A 165 -4.42 -7.50 -13.51
CA MET A 165 -5.26 -7.23 -12.33
C MET A 165 -5.86 -5.81 -12.34
N VAL A 166 -5.58 -5.01 -13.36
CA VAL A 166 -6.03 -3.61 -13.42
C VAL A 166 -7.47 -3.56 -13.94
N GLN A 167 -8.37 -2.97 -13.16
CA GLN A 167 -9.78 -2.78 -13.53
C GLN A 167 -10.06 -1.34 -13.96
N VAL A 168 -9.33 -0.36 -13.41
CA VAL A 168 -9.43 1.04 -13.77
C VAL A 168 -8.04 1.60 -14.01
N ARG A 169 -7.85 2.31 -15.14
CA ARG A 169 -6.63 3.06 -15.45
C ARG A 169 -6.99 4.49 -15.85
N GLN A 170 -6.21 5.45 -15.38
CA GLN A 170 -6.33 6.85 -15.76
C GLN A 170 -4.96 7.50 -15.97
N GLY A 171 -4.88 8.46 -16.89
CA GLY A 171 -3.62 9.15 -17.19
C GLY A 171 -2.68 8.32 -18.05
N THR A 172 -1.41 8.71 -18.07
CA THR A 172 -0.38 8.05 -18.86
C THR A 172 0.39 7.06 -18.02
N SER A 173 0.91 6.01 -18.65
CA SER A 173 1.95 5.19 -18.03
C SER A 173 3.23 6.02 -17.85
N PRO A 174 4.02 5.76 -16.80
CA PRO A 174 5.36 6.32 -16.64
C PRO A 174 6.29 5.93 -17.79
#